data_AF-A0A6B0GIJ7-F1
#
_entry.id   AF-A0A6B0GIJ7-F1
#
_cell.length_a   1.000
_cell.length_b   1.000
_cell.length_c   1.000
_cell.angle_alpha   90.00
_cell.angle_beta   90.00
_cell.angle_gamma   90.00
#
_symmetry.space_group_name_H-M   'P 1'
#
loop_
_entity.id
_entity.type
_entity.pdbx_description
1 polymer ?
#
loop_
_entity_poly.entity_id
_entity_poly.type
_entity_poly.pdbx_seq_one_letter_code
_entity_poly.pdbx_strand_id
1 'polypeptide(L)'
;MSEDDERHGTDTTHDEDGTDDDRTPFEAVRYADGSLGYPGHPVGPDGSEPVGTVDLSEHTARVVTWTTATSPPPGVRSPNHLAIVEFDVDGEPIRALGQLTTGDVAIGDEVRPVYAAELRDPEAGIRDPESQEWDGYRFEPV
;
A
#
# COMPACT_ATOMS: atom_id res chain seq x y z
N MET A 1 -10.81 -44.30 -21.86
CA MET A 1 -9.43 -44.53 -21.38
C MET A 1 -8.57 -43.58 -22.19
N SER A 2 -8.15 -42.41 -21.71
CA SER A 2 -8.00 -41.90 -20.35
C SER A 2 -8.21 -40.37 -20.40
N GLU A 3 -9.11 -39.84 -19.58
CA GLU A 3 -8.86 -39.18 -18.28
C GLU A 3 -8.33 -37.74 -18.42
N ASP A 4 -9.31 -36.85 -18.22
CA ASP A 4 -9.31 -35.51 -17.64
C ASP A 4 -8.02 -35.02 -16.94
N ASP A 5 -7.60 -33.80 -17.30
CA ASP A 5 -6.81 -32.90 -16.42
C ASP A 5 -7.51 -31.53 -16.46
N GLU A 6 -8.59 -31.41 -15.69
CA GLU A 6 -9.28 -30.15 -15.42
C GLU A 6 -8.46 -29.34 -14.42
N ARG A 7 -7.70 -28.34 -14.89
CA ARG A 7 -7.08 -27.35 -13.99
C ARG A 7 -8.16 -26.37 -13.53
N HIS A 8 -8.61 -26.59 -12.31
CA HIS A 8 -9.43 -25.68 -11.52
C HIS A 8 -8.63 -24.40 -11.22
N GLY A 9 -8.77 -23.39 -12.08
CA GLY A 9 -8.37 -22.02 -11.75
C GLY A 9 -9.40 -21.46 -10.78
N THR A 10 -9.00 -21.20 -9.54
CA THR A 10 -9.79 -20.43 -8.59
C THR A 10 -9.78 -18.98 -9.05
N ASP A 11 -10.83 -18.64 -9.79
CA ASP A 11 -11.20 -17.28 -10.14
C ASP A 11 -11.64 -16.58 -8.84
N THR A 12 -10.74 -15.80 -8.25
CA THR A 12 -11.10 -14.90 -7.16
C THR A 12 -11.90 -13.77 -7.79
N THR A 13 -13.21 -13.91 -7.79
CA THR A 13 -14.15 -12.83 -8.13
C THR A 13 -13.90 -11.66 -7.19
N HIS A 14 -13.32 -10.60 -7.75
CA HIS A 14 -13.22 -9.27 -7.16
C HIS A 14 -14.65 -8.70 -7.15
N ASP A 15 -15.24 -8.50 -5.97
CA ASP A 15 -16.55 -7.87 -5.83
C ASP A 15 -16.44 -6.40 -6.27
N GLU A 16 -16.92 -6.09 -7.48
CA GLU A 16 -16.99 -4.75 -8.05
C GLU A 16 -18.14 -3.95 -7.42
N ASP A 17 -17.87 -3.21 -6.33
CA ASP A 17 -18.75 -2.14 -5.84
C ASP A 17 -18.15 -0.78 -6.25
N GLY A 18 -18.62 -0.27 -7.39
CA GLY A 18 -18.02 0.87 -8.09
C GLY A 18 -18.03 2.17 -7.28
N THR A 19 -16.84 2.63 -6.90
CA THR A 19 -16.54 4.02 -6.52
C THR A 19 -15.09 4.35 -6.92
N ASP A 20 -14.88 5.14 -7.98
CA ASP A 20 -13.55 5.63 -8.46
C ASP A 20 -12.54 4.50 -8.85
N ASP A 21 -12.92 3.70 -9.83
CA ASP A 21 -12.38 2.38 -10.24
C ASP A 21 -10.94 2.34 -10.84
N ASP A 22 -10.24 3.47 -10.98
CA ASP A 22 -8.95 3.54 -11.72
C ASP A 22 -7.75 3.91 -10.83
N ARG A 23 -7.90 3.77 -9.50
CA ARG A 23 -6.85 4.08 -8.52
C ARG A 23 -6.19 2.79 -8.04
N THR A 24 -4.86 2.78 -7.94
CA THR A 24 -4.16 1.68 -7.29
C THR A 24 -4.75 1.48 -5.89
N PRO A 25 -5.24 0.27 -5.52
CA PRO A 25 -5.83 0.03 -4.21
C PRO A 25 -4.78 0.10 -3.10
N PHE A 26 -5.18 0.54 -1.90
CA PHE A 26 -4.31 0.60 -0.74
C PHE A 26 -4.75 -0.39 0.33
N GLU A 27 -4.70 -1.67 -0.04
CA GLU A 27 -5.26 -2.74 0.78
C GLU A 27 -4.19 -3.54 1.52
N ALA A 28 -4.48 -3.88 2.78
CA ALA A 28 -3.80 -4.94 3.51
C ALA A 28 -4.54 -6.28 3.32
N VAL A 29 -3.81 -7.37 3.41
CA VAL A 29 -4.36 -8.73 3.35
C VAL A 29 -4.54 -9.28 4.76
N ARG A 30 -5.66 -9.95 5.02
CA ARG A 30 -5.96 -10.65 6.27
C ARG A 30 -5.72 -12.15 6.12
N TYR A 31 -5.16 -12.78 7.14
CA TYR A 31 -4.94 -14.22 7.23
C TYR A 31 -5.86 -14.88 8.26
N ALA A 32 -5.96 -16.22 8.21
CA ALA A 32 -6.88 -16.99 9.05
C ALA A 32 -6.58 -16.88 10.55
N ASP A 33 -5.32 -16.62 10.92
CA ASP A 33 -4.87 -16.39 12.29
C ASP A 33 -5.19 -14.98 12.82
N GLY A 34 -5.75 -14.11 11.97
CA GLY A 34 -6.08 -12.72 12.28
C GLY A 34 -4.99 -11.72 11.95
N SER A 35 -3.79 -12.18 11.57
CA SER A 35 -2.69 -11.29 11.19
C SER A 35 -3.00 -10.51 9.91
N LEU A 36 -2.37 -9.34 9.79
CA LEU A 36 -2.44 -8.49 8.60
C LEU A 36 -1.08 -8.44 7.89
N GLY A 37 -1.12 -8.35 6.56
CA GLY A 37 0.06 -8.22 5.70
C GLY A 37 -0.06 -7.04 4.74
N TYR A 38 0.99 -6.22 4.69
CA TYR A 38 1.15 -5.14 3.72
C TYR A 38 2.63 -4.99 3.32
N PRO A 39 2.97 -5.09 2.03
CA PRO A 39 2.11 -5.53 0.92
C PRO A 39 1.56 -6.95 1.13
N GLY A 40 0.44 -7.27 0.47
CA GLY A 40 -0.15 -8.60 0.55
C GLY A 40 0.80 -9.70 0.05
N HIS A 41 0.84 -10.83 0.76
CA HIS A 41 1.61 -12.01 0.38
C HIS A 41 0.70 -13.24 0.21
N PRO A 42 1.00 -14.14 -0.74
CA PRO A 42 0.18 -15.33 -0.98
C PRO A 42 0.22 -16.35 0.16
N VAL A 43 1.21 -16.25 1.05
CA VAL A 43 1.39 -17.13 2.20
C VAL A 43 1.65 -16.27 3.44
N GLY A 44 0.79 -16.41 4.44
CA GLY A 44 0.84 -15.70 5.70
C GLY A 44 1.91 -16.23 6.66
N PRO A 45 2.09 -15.57 7.81
CA PRO A 45 3.14 -15.90 8.79
C PRO A 45 3.05 -17.34 9.33
N ASP A 46 1.84 -17.89 9.45
CA ASP A 46 1.56 -19.25 9.91
C ASP A 46 1.48 -20.28 8.76
N GLY A 47 1.68 -19.83 7.52
CA GLY A 47 1.54 -20.65 6.31
C GLY A 47 0.14 -20.69 5.72
N SER A 48 -0.82 -19.94 6.27
CA SER A 48 -2.18 -19.85 5.72
C SER A 48 -2.26 -18.98 4.47
N GLU A 49 -3.28 -19.23 3.65
CA GLU A 49 -3.63 -18.38 2.52
C GLU A 49 -4.42 -17.14 3.00
N PRO A 50 -4.39 -16.03 2.24
CA PRO A 50 -5.26 -14.88 2.45
C PRO A 50 -6.74 -15.25 2.59
N VAL A 51 -7.45 -14.63 3.54
CA VAL A 51 -8.90 -14.83 3.76
C VAL A 51 -9.73 -13.56 3.53
N GLY A 52 -9.09 -12.44 3.20
CA GLY A 52 -9.77 -11.18 2.86
C GLY A 52 -8.81 -10.01 2.73
N THR A 53 -9.36 -8.84 2.41
CA THR A 53 -8.63 -7.56 2.37
C THR A 53 -9.22 -6.54 3.32
N VAL A 54 -8.44 -5.51 3.63
CA VAL A 54 -8.85 -4.31 4.38
C VAL A 54 -8.33 -3.10 3.61
N ASP A 55 -9.20 -2.18 3.22
CA ASP A 55 -8.80 -0.93 2.60
C ASP A 55 -8.22 0.04 3.65
N LEU A 56 -6.90 0.24 3.61
CA LEU A 56 -6.20 1.15 4.53
C LEU A 56 -6.50 2.62 4.22
N SER A 57 -7.04 2.96 3.05
CA SER A 57 -7.38 4.33 2.67
C SER A 57 -8.46 4.94 3.56
N GLU A 58 -9.30 4.11 4.16
CA GLU A 58 -10.39 4.50 5.08
C GLU A 58 -9.92 4.69 6.53
N HIS A 59 -8.64 4.38 6.83
CA HIS A 59 -8.08 4.44 8.17
C HIS A 59 -7.04 5.56 8.34
N THR A 60 -6.90 6.06 9.57
CA THR A 60 -5.76 6.88 9.98
C THR A 60 -4.64 6.00 10.55
N ALA A 61 -3.40 6.49 10.47
CA ALA A 61 -2.22 5.83 11.00
C ALA A 61 -1.41 6.76 11.91
N ARG A 62 -0.50 6.19 12.70
CA ARG A 62 0.46 6.94 13.51
C ARG A 62 1.86 6.87 12.92
N VAL A 63 2.58 7.98 12.91
CA VAL A 63 3.99 8.01 12.49
C VAL A 63 4.84 7.23 13.49
N VAL A 64 5.44 6.11 13.07
CA VAL A 64 6.37 5.33 13.90
C VAL A 64 7.76 5.94 13.86
N THR A 65 8.21 6.32 12.66
CA THR A 65 9.47 7.00 12.42
C THR A 65 9.43 7.67 11.05
N TRP A 66 10.28 8.67 10.84
CA TRP A 66 10.35 9.39 9.58
C TRP A 66 11.75 9.95 9.30
N THR A 67 11.99 10.31 8.05
CA THR A 67 13.23 10.92 7.61
C THR A 67 13.01 11.83 6.40
N THR A 68 14.02 12.63 6.07
CA THR A 68 14.04 13.48 4.88
C THR A 68 15.17 13.05 3.95
N ALA A 69 14.83 12.63 2.74
CA ALA A 69 15.79 12.46 1.66
C ALA A 69 15.99 13.81 0.95
N THR A 70 17.16 14.43 1.18
CA THR A 70 17.51 15.74 0.62
C THR A 70 18.01 15.68 -0.82
N SER A 71 18.43 14.49 -1.27
CA SER A 71 18.97 14.25 -2.62
C SER A 71 18.36 12.98 -3.21
N PRO A 72 17.04 12.96 -3.45
CA PRO A 72 16.38 11.78 -4.00
C PRO A 72 16.75 11.58 -5.48
N PRO A 73 16.52 10.37 -6.04
CA PRO A 73 16.74 10.10 -7.46
C PRO A 73 15.93 11.04 -8.38
N PRO A 74 16.33 11.20 -9.65
CA PRO A 74 15.54 11.91 -10.64
C PRO A 74 14.08 11.47 -10.69
N GLY A 75 13.19 12.44 -10.93
CA GLY A 75 11.74 12.28 -10.96
C GLY A 75 11.07 12.25 -9.59
N VAL A 76 11.81 12.02 -8.51
CA VAL A 76 11.26 12.09 -7.15
C VAL A 76 11.32 13.53 -6.62
N ARG A 77 10.24 14.00 -6.00
CA ARG A 77 10.14 15.33 -5.39
C ARG A 77 11.29 15.56 -4.40
N SER A 78 11.92 16.74 -4.40
CA SER A 78 12.99 17.08 -3.47
C SER A 78 12.66 18.36 -2.68
N PRO A 79 12.83 18.37 -1.34
CA PRO A 79 13.12 17.21 -0.49
C PRO A 79 11.97 16.18 -0.50
N ASN A 80 12.29 14.90 -0.27
CA ASN A 80 11.28 13.85 -0.11
C ASN A 80 11.19 13.42 1.36
N HIS A 81 10.07 13.71 2.01
CA HIS A 81 9.80 13.27 3.37
C HIS A 81 9.19 11.87 3.35
N LEU A 82 9.74 10.95 4.12
CA LEU A 82 9.33 9.54 4.15
C LEU A 82 8.98 9.14 5.58
N ALA A 83 7.90 8.39 5.75
CA ALA A 83 7.47 7.87 7.05
C ALA A 83 7.13 6.38 6.98
N ILE A 84 7.46 5.69 8.06
CA ILE A 84 6.82 4.42 8.39
C ILE A 84 5.65 4.78 9.31
N VAL A 85 4.45 4.39 8.92
CA VAL A 85 3.22 4.61 9.67
C VAL A 85 2.65 3.27 10.14
N GLU A 86 1.94 3.28 11.26
CA GLU A 86 1.25 2.11 11.82
C GLU A 86 -0.25 2.39 11.88
N PHE A 87 -1.02 1.55 11.21
CA PHE A 87 -2.47 1.48 11.33
C PHE A 87 -2.82 0.50 12.44
N ASP A 88 -3.91 0.78 13.14
CA ASP A 88 -4.56 -0.15 14.06
C ASP A 88 -5.90 -0.53 13.43
N VAL A 89 -6.00 -1.78 12.95
CA VAL A 89 -7.20 -2.32 12.32
C VAL A 89 -7.71 -3.44 13.21
N ASP A 90 -8.84 -3.21 13.87
CA ASP A 90 -9.46 -4.17 14.80
C ASP A 90 -8.51 -4.65 15.92
N GLY A 91 -7.55 -3.83 16.35
CA GLY A 91 -6.53 -4.18 17.35
C GLY A 91 -5.29 -4.88 16.80
N GLU A 92 -5.22 -5.11 15.48
CA GLU A 92 -4.05 -5.67 14.80
C GLU A 92 -3.22 -4.56 14.16
N PRO A 93 -1.92 -4.43 14.52
CA PRO A 93 -1.06 -3.40 13.95
C PRO A 93 -0.55 -3.81 12.57
N ILE A 94 -0.63 -2.90 11.60
CA ILE A 94 0.01 -3.06 10.29
C ILE A 94 0.77 -1.81 9.89
N ARG A 95 1.95 -1.99 9.27
CA ARG A 95 2.84 -0.89 8.92
C ARG A 95 2.95 -0.70 7.42
N ALA A 96 3.01 0.55 7.00
CA ALA A 96 3.29 0.95 5.63
C ALA A 96 4.40 2.01 5.58
N LEU A 97 5.18 1.99 4.50
CA LEU A 97 6.14 3.04 4.17
C LEU A 97 5.55 3.91 3.07
N GLY A 98 5.60 5.24 3.23
CA GLY A 98 5.12 6.16 2.20
C GLY A 98 5.76 7.54 2.29
N GLN A 99 5.49 8.36 1.27
CA GLN A 99 5.89 9.77 1.27
C GLN A 99 4.94 10.59 2.14
N LEU A 100 5.45 11.58 2.86
CA LEU A 100 4.64 12.58 3.54
C LEU A 100 4.32 13.74 2.59
N THR A 101 3.21 14.44 2.84
CA THR A 101 2.87 15.69 2.14
C THR A 101 3.69 16.89 2.61
N THR A 102 4.16 16.85 3.87
CA THR A 102 5.00 17.86 4.51
C THR A 102 6.09 17.22 5.40
N GLY A 103 7.10 17.99 5.77
CA GLY A 103 8.10 17.64 6.79
C GLY A 103 7.71 18.05 8.21
N ASP A 104 6.56 18.71 8.38
CA ASP A 104 6.05 19.17 9.68
C ASP A 104 5.35 18.03 10.44
N VAL A 105 6.11 17.02 10.83
CA VAL A 105 5.61 15.86 11.60
C VAL A 105 6.57 15.42 12.70
N ALA A 106 6.02 14.77 13.72
CA ALA A 106 6.73 14.10 14.79
C ALA A 106 6.35 12.61 14.88
N ILE A 107 7.17 11.84 15.57
CA ILE A 107 6.82 10.45 15.93
C ILE A 107 5.60 10.48 16.85
N GLY A 108 4.60 9.67 16.53
CA GLY A 108 3.33 9.57 17.23
C GLY A 108 2.19 10.39 16.62
N ASP A 109 2.51 11.32 15.71
CA ASP A 109 1.50 12.14 15.02
C ASP A 109 0.58 11.27 14.18
N GLU A 110 -0.68 11.68 14.11
CA GLU A 110 -1.71 11.02 13.32
C GLU A 110 -1.69 11.56 11.89
N VAL A 111 -1.74 10.64 10.92
CA VAL A 111 -1.74 10.93 9.50
C VAL A 111 -2.82 10.13 8.81
N ARG A 112 -3.32 10.63 7.68
CA ARG A 112 -4.23 9.91 6.81
C ARG A 112 -3.63 9.66 5.43
N PRO A 113 -3.96 8.54 4.77
CA PRO A 113 -3.59 8.30 3.39
C PRO A 113 -4.28 9.32 2.47
N VAL A 114 -3.54 9.80 1.47
CA VAL A 114 -4.07 10.62 0.38
C VAL A 114 -3.55 10.10 -0.94
N TYR A 115 -4.48 9.87 -1.86
CA TYR A 115 -4.15 9.44 -3.21
C TYR A 115 -3.35 10.51 -3.95
N ALA A 116 -2.33 10.07 -4.68
CA ALA A 116 -1.52 10.87 -5.56
C ALA A 116 -1.42 10.16 -6.91
N ALA A 117 -1.97 10.77 -7.96
CA ALA A 117 -1.90 10.22 -9.33
C ALA A 117 -0.47 10.07 -9.87
N GLU A 118 0.50 10.76 -9.25
CA GLU A 118 1.91 10.65 -9.64
C GLU A 118 2.82 10.86 -8.41
N LEU A 119 3.43 9.77 -7.92
CA LEU A 119 4.39 9.77 -6.81
C LEU A 119 5.78 10.27 -7.25
N ARG A 120 6.11 10.11 -8.53
CA ARG A 120 7.35 10.57 -9.17
C ARG A 120 7.13 10.71 -10.68
N ASP A 121 7.86 11.63 -11.30
CA ASP A 121 7.80 11.90 -12.74
C ASP A 121 8.31 10.67 -13.54
N PRO A 122 7.47 10.10 -14.43
CA PRO A 122 7.82 8.93 -15.24
C PRO A 122 8.88 9.22 -16.29
N GLU A 123 8.93 10.44 -16.85
CA GLU A 123 9.86 10.82 -17.92
C GLU A 123 11.28 11.09 -17.38
N ALA A 124 11.38 11.48 -16.11
CA ALA A 124 12.65 11.69 -15.43
C ALA A 124 13.24 10.40 -14.83
N GLY A 125 12.49 9.30 -14.82
CA GLY A 125 12.89 8.01 -14.27
C GLY A 125 13.89 7.24 -15.14
N ILE A 126 14.63 6.30 -14.54
CA ILE A 126 15.51 5.35 -15.28
C ILE A 126 14.70 4.15 -15.79
N ARG A 127 13.50 3.93 -15.26
CA ARG A 127 12.60 2.84 -15.67
C ARG A 127 11.79 3.24 -16.90
N ASP A 128 11.44 2.24 -17.70
CA ASP A 128 10.50 2.43 -18.80
C ASP A 128 9.14 2.92 -18.25
N PRO A 129 8.57 4.02 -18.79
CA PRO A 129 7.32 4.60 -18.27
C PRO A 129 6.14 3.62 -18.26
N GLU A 130 6.08 2.68 -19.19
CA GLU A 130 4.97 1.72 -19.31
C GLU A 130 5.18 0.47 -18.44
N SER A 131 6.31 0.36 -17.72
CA SER A 131 6.66 -0.84 -16.94
C SER A 131 6.00 -0.94 -15.57
N GLN A 132 5.32 0.11 -15.12
CA GLN A 132 4.67 0.18 -13.82
C GLN A 132 3.68 1.33 -13.75
N GLU A 133 2.76 1.25 -12.80
CA GLU A 133 1.97 2.39 -12.37
C GLU A 133 2.84 3.40 -11.58
N TRP A 134 2.40 4.66 -11.59
CA TRP A 134 3.11 5.80 -10.99
C TRP A 134 2.30 6.51 -9.92
N ASP A 135 1.03 6.16 -9.79
CA ASP A 135 0.14 6.61 -8.74
C ASP A 135 0.41 5.86 -7.42
N GLY A 136 -0.35 6.22 -6.40
CA GLY A 136 -0.36 5.55 -5.11
C GLY A 136 -0.70 6.52 -3.98
N TYR A 137 -0.28 6.21 -2.77
CA TYR A 137 -0.65 6.97 -1.58
C TYR A 137 0.52 7.69 -0.93
N ARG A 138 0.22 8.89 -0.43
CA ARG A 138 1.05 9.67 0.47
C ARG A 138 0.34 9.79 1.82
N PHE A 139 1.04 10.31 2.81
CA PHE A 139 0.47 10.56 4.14
C PHE A 139 0.46 12.05 4.43
N GLU A 140 -0.69 12.56 4.88
CA GLU A 140 -0.80 13.93 5.36
C GLU A 140 -1.20 13.98 6.83
N PRO A 141 -0.69 14.93 7.62
CA PRO A 141 -1.16 15.17 8.98
C PRO A 141 -2.68 15.44 9.00
N VAL A 142 -3.36 14.90 10.01
CA VAL A 142 -4.79 15.12 10.27
C VAL A 142 -5.03 16.44 11.01
#